data_AF-A0A813HMN7-F1
#
_entry.id   AF-A0A813HMN7-F1
#
_cell.length_a   1.000
_cell.length_b   1.000
_cell.length_c   1.000
_cell.angle_alpha   90.00
_cell.angle_beta   90.00
_cell.angle_gamma   90.00
#
_symmetry.space_group_name_H-M   'P 1'
#
loop_
_entity.id
_entity.type
_entity.pdbx_description
1 polymer ?
#
loop_
_entity_poly.entity_id
_entity_poly.type
_entity_poly.pdbx_seq_one_letter_code
_entity_poly.pdbx_strand_id
1 'polypeptide(L)'
;SLLSSVEAEAGKELQFCPVRGTPIQRGYRVRALPGFHLLSLDAGKEAMARGSYEAYGKKWMCETLEYLHPGDKVFVCEQDNKAFLNQMSMRYHTYIRHELEQRKAERKRLRERFE
;
A
#
# COMPACT_ATOMS: atom_id res chain seq x y z
N SER A 1 -16.25 32.32 16.36
CA SER A 1 -15.98 31.69 15.04
C SER A 1 -15.31 30.35 15.32
N LEU A 2 -16.03 29.26 15.14
CA LEU A 2 -15.56 27.91 15.48
C LEU A 2 -14.56 27.46 14.41
N LEU A 3 -13.30 27.30 14.80
CA LEU A 3 -12.31 26.53 14.05
C LEU A 3 -12.78 25.07 14.09
N SER A 4 -13.49 24.63 13.06
CA SER A 4 -13.72 23.20 12.85
C SER A 4 -12.38 22.56 12.56
N SER A 5 -11.86 21.77 13.51
CA SER A 5 -10.84 20.77 13.23
C SER A 5 -11.33 19.97 12.04
N VAL A 6 -10.65 20.10 10.88
CA VAL A 6 -10.95 19.27 9.72
C VAL A 6 -10.52 17.86 10.10
N GLU A 7 -11.43 17.10 10.70
CA GLU A 7 -11.22 15.69 10.99
C GLU A 7 -10.89 15.03 9.65
N ALA A 8 -9.67 14.50 9.53
CA ALA A 8 -9.25 13.80 8.34
C ALA A 8 -10.17 12.59 8.16
N GLU A 9 -11.10 12.65 7.20
CA GLU A 9 -11.98 11.52 6.91
C GLU A 9 -11.11 10.32 6.51
N ALA A 10 -11.29 9.20 7.20
CA ALA A 10 -10.56 7.97 6.92
C ALA A 10 -10.63 7.61 5.42
N GLY A 11 -9.46 7.56 4.75
CA GLY A 11 -9.36 7.30 3.31
C GLY A 11 -9.35 8.53 2.40
N LYS A 12 -9.31 9.76 2.94
CA LYS A 12 -8.98 11.01 2.22
C LYS A 12 -7.50 11.42 2.38
N GLU A 13 -6.69 10.63 3.08
CA GLU A 13 -5.28 10.93 3.32
C GLU A 13 -4.50 11.11 2.01
N LEU A 14 -3.75 12.20 1.95
CA LEU A 14 -2.88 12.53 0.84
C LEU A 14 -1.82 11.44 0.67
N GLN A 15 -1.86 10.75 -0.47
CA GLN A 15 -0.88 9.71 -0.78
C GLN A 15 0.28 10.34 -1.56
N PHE A 16 1.50 9.93 -1.26
CA PHE A 16 2.71 10.40 -1.93
C PHE A 16 3.31 9.31 -2.81
N CYS A 17 3.82 9.70 -3.98
CA CYS A 17 4.49 8.80 -4.89
C CYS A 17 5.85 8.41 -4.29
N PRO A 18 6.13 7.13 -4.04
CA PRO A 18 7.36 6.73 -3.38
C PRO A 18 8.61 6.90 -4.24
N VAL A 19 8.44 7.07 -5.56
CA VAL A 19 9.53 7.31 -6.51
C VAL A 19 9.88 8.80 -6.59
N ARG A 20 8.87 9.67 -6.56
CA ARG A 20 9.05 11.12 -6.80
C ARG A 20 8.94 11.98 -5.53
N GLY A 21 8.41 11.43 -4.44
CA GLY A 21 8.11 12.17 -3.21
C GLY A 21 6.98 13.21 -3.37
N THR A 22 6.25 13.20 -4.49
CA THR A 22 5.20 14.19 -4.78
C THR A 22 3.80 13.63 -4.48
N PRO A 23 2.83 14.49 -4.14
CA PRO A 23 1.44 14.05 -3.97
C PRO A 23 0.88 13.36 -5.21
N ILE A 24 0.15 12.27 -5.00
CA ILE A 24 -0.54 11.51 -6.04
C ILE A 24 -1.93 12.11 -6.25
N GLN A 25 -2.20 12.58 -7.46
CA GLN A 25 -3.54 13.04 -7.85
C GLN A 25 -4.46 11.83 -8.10
N ARG A 26 -5.70 11.88 -7.59
CA ARG A 26 -6.64 10.75 -7.67
C ARG A 26 -6.91 10.25 -9.09
N GLY A 27 -6.95 11.16 -10.07
CA GLY A 27 -7.17 10.82 -11.48
C GLY A 27 -5.93 10.42 -12.26
N TYR A 28 -4.74 10.54 -11.68
CA TYR A 28 -3.46 10.29 -12.36
C TYR A 28 -2.56 9.39 -11.52
N ARG A 29 -3.02 8.17 -11.31
CA ARG A 29 -2.32 7.18 -10.50
C ARG A 29 -2.51 5.77 -11.04
N VAL A 30 -1.52 4.95 -10.75
CA VAL A 30 -1.46 3.56 -11.17
C VAL A 30 -0.90 2.71 -10.05
N ARG A 31 -1.17 1.40 -10.11
CA ARG A 31 -0.52 0.40 -9.29
C ARG A 31 0.45 -0.39 -10.15
N ALA A 32 1.73 -0.41 -9.78
CA ALA A 32 2.74 -1.17 -10.51
C ALA A 32 2.68 -2.66 -10.16
N LEU A 33 2.68 -3.55 -11.13
CA LEU A 33 2.68 -5.00 -10.93
C LEU A 33 4.04 -5.61 -11.28
N PRO A 34 4.53 -6.61 -10.52
CA PRO A 34 3.87 -7.29 -9.39
C PRO A 34 4.08 -6.61 -8.02
N GLY A 35 4.69 -5.42 -7.98
CA GLY A 35 5.00 -4.73 -6.71
C GLY A 35 3.76 -4.40 -5.87
N PHE A 36 2.62 -4.13 -6.52
CA PHE A 36 1.40 -3.57 -5.97
C PHE A 36 1.59 -2.18 -5.31
N HIS A 37 2.61 -1.41 -5.68
CA HIS A 37 2.79 -0.06 -5.12
C HIS A 37 2.00 0.99 -5.89
N LEU A 38 1.40 1.93 -5.16
CA LEU A 38 0.72 3.07 -5.73
C LEU A 38 1.74 4.11 -6.21
N LEU A 39 1.70 4.45 -7.50
CA LEU A 39 2.57 5.44 -8.13
C LEU A 39 1.74 6.56 -8.77
N SER A 40 2.35 7.73 -8.94
CA SER A 40 1.84 8.71 -9.91
C SER A 40 1.88 8.12 -11.32
N LEU A 41 0.98 8.57 -12.20
CA LEU A 41 0.93 8.06 -13.57
C LEU A 41 2.28 8.19 -14.29
N ASP A 42 2.96 9.33 -14.15
CA ASP A 42 4.26 9.58 -14.76
C ASP A 42 5.31 8.59 -14.27
N ALA A 43 5.43 8.43 -12.94
CA ALA A 43 6.38 7.49 -12.35
C ALA A 43 6.08 6.04 -12.76
N GLY A 44 4.80 5.68 -12.89
CA GLY A 44 4.41 4.37 -13.39
C GLY A 44 4.80 4.14 -14.85
N LYS A 45 4.59 5.13 -15.73
CA LYS A 45 5.00 5.05 -17.14
C LYS A 45 6.52 4.91 -17.27
N GLU A 46 7.28 5.67 -16.49
CA GLU A 46 8.74 5.54 -16.42
C GLU A 46 9.16 4.15 -15.92
N ALA A 47 8.49 3.65 -14.87
CA ALA A 47 8.75 2.32 -14.32
C ALA A 47 8.52 1.22 -15.37
N MET A 48 7.42 1.30 -16.11
CA MET A 48 7.08 0.34 -17.17
C MET A 48 8.09 0.39 -18.32
N ALA A 49 8.47 1.59 -18.78
CA ALA A 49 9.48 1.74 -19.82
C ALA A 49 10.86 1.18 -19.42
N ARG A 50 11.22 1.30 -18.13
CA ARG A 50 12.48 0.76 -17.57
C ARG A 50 12.37 -0.71 -17.13
N GLY A 51 11.16 -1.29 -17.13
CA GLY A 51 10.87 -2.59 -16.51
C GLY A 51 11.06 -2.63 -14.99
N SER A 52 11.33 -1.50 -14.34
CA SER A 52 11.61 -1.41 -12.91
C SER A 52 11.55 0.02 -12.36
N TYR A 53 11.45 0.15 -11.04
CA TYR A 53 11.50 1.43 -10.31
C TYR A 53 12.17 1.26 -8.95
N GLU A 54 12.66 2.36 -8.39
CA GLU A 54 13.24 2.40 -7.05
C GLU A 54 12.28 3.07 -6.08
N ALA A 55 11.98 2.37 -4.99
CA ALA A 55 11.08 2.84 -3.95
C ALA A 55 11.43 2.15 -2.64
N TYR A 56 11.30 2.88 -1.52
CA TYR A 56 11.54 2.35 -0.18
C TYR A 56 12.94 1.72 0.00
N GLY A 57 13.95 2.32 -0.64
CA GLY A 57 15.33 1.86 -0.60
C GLY A 57 15.59 0.54 -1.35
N LYS A 58 14.66 0.08 -2.19
CA LYS A 58 14.78 -1.16 -2.97
C LYS A 58 14.37 -0.95 -4.42
N LYS A 59 14.93 -1.78 -5.32
CA LYS A 59 14.50 -1.88 -6.72
C LYS A 59 13.38 -2.90 -6.86
N TRP A 60 12.33 -2.51 -7.58
CA TRP A 60 11.12 -3.31 -7.83
C TRP A 60 10.93 -3.49 -9.34
N MET A 61 10.51 -4.68 -9.75
CA MET A 61 10.13 -4.90 -11.15
C MET A 61 8.78 -4.25 -11.46
N CYS A 62 8.62 -3.81 -12.70
CA CYS A 62 7.37 -3.26 -13.23
C CYS A 62 7.12 -3.89 -14.59
N GLU A 63 6.33 -4.96 -14.59
CA GLU A 63 5.96 -5.69 -15.80
C GLU A 63 4.76 -5.03 -16.48
N THR A 64 3.82 -4.52 -15.68
CA THR A 64 2.63 -3.83 -16.18
C THR A 64 2.08 -2.85 -15.13
N LEU A 65 1.13 -2.02 -15.55
CA LEU A 65 0.45 -1.04 -14.73
C LEU A 65 -1.04 -1.33 -14.69
N GLU A 66 -1.62 -1.23 -13.51
CA GLU A 66 -3.06 -1.19 -13.32
C GLU A 66 -3.49 0.26 -13.10
N TYR A 67 -4.32 0.78 -13.99
CA TYR A 67 -4.83 2.14 -13.92
C TYR A 67 -5.97 2.22 -12.93
N LEU A 68 -5.92 3.22 -12.03
CA LEU A 68 -6.96 3.39 -11.03
C LEU A 68 -7.88 4.54 -11.43
N HIS A 69 -9.18 4.33 -11.24
CA HIS A 69 -10.17 5.38 -11.42
C HIS A 69 -10.07 6.44 -10.31
N PRO A 70 -10.51 7.69 -10.59
CA PRO A 70 -10.56 8.74 -9.58
C PRO A 70 -11.37 8.34 -8.33
N GLY A 71 -12.44 7.57 -8.54
CA GLY A 71 -13.33 7.08 -7.48
C GLY A 71 -12.74 5.98 -6.61
N ASP A 72 -11.69 5.29 -7.08
CA ASP A 72 -11.13 4.16 -6.35
C ASP A 72 -10.59 4.60 -5.00
N LYS A 73 -10.71 3.73 -4.01
CA LYS A 73 -10.06 3.91 -2.71
C LYS A 73 -8.90 2.92 -2.65
N VAL A 74 -7.78 3.40 -2.12
CA VAL A 74 -6.57 2.59 -2.01
C VAL A 74 -6.20 2.51 -0.53
N PHE A 75 -5.92 1.29 -0.08
CA PHE A 75 -5.54 0.97 1.29
C PHE A 75 -4.11 0.42 1.23
N VAL A 76 -3.20 1.04 1.96
CA VAL A 76 -1.77 0.71 1.94
C VAL A 76 -1.42 -0.09 3.18
N CYS A 77 -0.70 -1.21 3.02
CA CYS A 77 -0.15 -1.97 4.13
C CYS A 77 1.03 -1.20 4.73
N GLU A 78 1.01 -0.94 6.03
CA GLU A 78 2.04 -0.13 6.71
C GLU A 78 3.41 -0.83 6.74
N GLN A 79 3.44 -2.15 6.74
CA GLN A 79 4.67 -2.94 6.86
C GLN A 79 5.44 -3.06 5.54
N ASP A 80 4.75 -3.14 4.40
CA ASP A 80 5.40 -3.36 3.10
C ASP A 80 4.94 -2.43 1.96
N ASN A 81 4.10 -1.45 2.28
CA ASN A 81 3.61 -0.40 1.38
C ASN A 81 2.81 -0.90 0.17
N LYS A 82 2.37 -2.16 0.16
CA LYS A 82 1.48 -2.67 -0.90
C LYS A 82 0.13 -2.00 -0.82
N ALA A 83 -0.36 -1.58 -1.98
CA ALA A 83 -1.64 -0.90 -2.18
C ALA A 83 -2.73 -1.88 -2.63
N PHE A 84 -3.87 -1.84 -1.95
CA PHE A 84 -5.04 -2.68 -2.17
C PHE A 84 -6.28 -1.82 -2.47
N LEU A 85 -7.21 -2.33 -3.29
CA LEU A 85 -8.42 -1.58 -3.65
C LEU A 85 -9.56 -1.72 -2.64
N ASN A 86 -9.37 -2.56 -1.61
CA ASN A 86 -10.32 -2.70 -0.52
C ASN A 86 -9.59 -3.00 0.80
N GLN A 87 -10.23 -2.61 1.90
CA GLN A 87 -9.65 -2.72 3.25
C GLN A 87 -9.49 -4.17 3.70
N MET A 88 -10.41 -5.06 3.31
CA MET A 88 -10.39 -6.46 3.75
C MET A 88 -9.23 -7.25 3.15
N SER A 89 -8.90 -7.00 1.88
CA SER A 89 -7.74 -7.58 1.20
C SER A 89 -6.43 -7.11 1.82
N MET A 90 -6.33 -5.82 2.17
CA MET A 90 -5.17 -5.32 2.91
C MET A 90 -5.06 -5.98 4.29
N ARG A 91 -6.14 -6.06 5.06
CA ARG A 91 -6.15 -6.73 6.38
C ARG A 91 -5.76 -8.20 6.29
N TYR A 92 -6.30 -8.90 5.30
CA TYR A 92 -5.98 -10.31 5.07
C TYR A 92 -4.50 -10.49 4.71
N HIS A 93 -3.97 -9.64 3.82
CA HIS A 93 -2.54 -9.58 3.52
C HIS A 93 -1.71 -9.36 4.77
N THR A 94 -2.02 -8.33 5.57
CA THR A 94 -1.30 -8.02 6.81
C THR A 94 -1.32 -9.21 7.76
N TYR A 95 -2.47 -9.85 7.96
CA TYR A 95 -2.59 -11.03 8.79
C TYR A 95 -1.70 -12.18 8.31
N ILE A 96 -1.84 -12.58 7.04
CA ILE A 96 -1.11 -13.76 6.52
C ILE A 96 0.39 -13.49 6.40
N ARG A 97 0.80 -12.29 5.99
CA ARG A 97 2.20 -11.98 5.69
C ARG A 97 2.99 -11.52 6.90
N HIS A 98 2.36 -10.84 7.85
CA HIS A 98 3.07 -10.17 8.94
C HIS A 98 2.71 -10.71 10.33
N GLU A 99 1.51 -11.26 10.55
CA GLU A 99 1.02 -11.60 11.90
C GLU A 99 0.85 -13.10 12.16
N LEU A 100 0.52 -13.91 11.15
CA LEU A 100 0.04 -15.29 11.31
C LEU A 100 1.02 -16.17 12.09
N GLU A 101 2.31 -16.10 11.73
CA GLU A 101 3.33 -16.94 12.35
C GLU A 101 3.59 -16.54 13.81
N GLN A 102 3.56 -15.24 14.12
CA GLN A 102 3.68 -14.75 15.49
C GLN A 102 2.52 -15.25 16.35
N ARG A 103 1.28 -15.13 15.84
CA ARG A 103 0.08 -15.62 16.53
C ARG A 103 0.07 -17.14 16.73
N LYS A 104 0.61 -17.92 15.78
CA LYS A 104 0.77 -19.38 15.94
C LYS A 104 1.79 -19.70 17.04
N ALA A 105 2.94 -19.02 17.04
CA ALA A 105 3.97 -19.20 18.04
C ALA A 105 3.47 -18.83 19.45
N GLU A 106 2.73 -17.74 19.58
CA GLU A 106 2.12 -17.31 20.84
C GLU A 106 1.10 -18.34 21.35
N ARG A 107 0.19 -18.82 20.50
CA ARG A 107 -0.77 -19.88 20.87
C ARG A 107 -0.09 -21.17 21.32
N LYS A 108 1.03 -21.55 20.67
CA LYS A 108 1.81 -22.72 21.08
C LYS A 108 2.41 -22.53 22.47
N ARG A 109 3.07 -21.39 22.71
CA ARG A 109 3.65 -21.04 24.02
C ARG A 109 2.62 -20.99 25.14
N LEU A 110 1.42 -20.50 24.85
CA LEU A 110 0.33 -20.47 25.83
C LEU A 110 -0.14 -21.89 26.18
N ARG A 111 -0.29 -22.78 25.20
CA ARG A 111 -0.64 -24.20 25.45
C ARG A 111 0.41 -24.88 26.33
N GLU A 112 1.68 -24.76 25.96
CA GLU A 112 2.80 -25.35 26.73
C GLU A 112 2.94 -24.79 28.15
N ARG A 113 2.41 -23.59 28.45
CA ARG A 113 2.44 -23.00 29.79
C ARG A 113 1.37 -23.59 30.72
N PHE A 114 0.25 -24.03 30.15
CA PHE A 114 -0.91 -24.53 30.90
C PHE A 114 -1.01 -26.06 30.87
N GLU A 115 -0.04 -26.75 30.25
CA GLU A 115 0.23 -28.18 30.34
C GLU A 115 1.29 -28.47 31.41
#